data_AF-A0A961L8E5-F1
#
_entry.id   AF-A0A961L8E5-F1
#
_cell.length_a   1.000
_cell.length_b   1.000
_cell.length_c   1.000
_cell.angle_alpha   90.00
_cell.angle_beta   90.00
_cell.angle_gamma   90.00
#
_symmetry.space_group_name_H-M   'P 1'
#
loop_
_entity.id
_entity.type
_entity.pdbx_description
1 polymer ?
#
loop_
_entity_poly.entity_id
_entity_poly.type
_entity_poly.pdbx_seq_one_letter_code
_entity_poly.pdbx_strand_id
1 'polypeptide(L)'
;LASARYPIGELTFFRSFFAVIPVFVWVGYRGELPSVFYTRHIGQHLIRSVAGASAMFCGFSALSLLPIADATAIGYAAPLLTVVFAVFLLGEKVHIYRWSAVFVGLFGVLVILSDYVVPGASGAGERSISGAAFAVGGAVFGALAATQVRSLVRYESAATIVIYFSLFTALFSLGTIPFGWVVPT
;
A
#
# COMPACT_ATOMS: atom_id res chain seq x y z
N LEU A 1 12.06 7.23 13.88
CA LEU A 1 10.84 6.74 13.22
C LEU A 1 10.23 5.63 14.09
N ALA A 2 8.92 5.62 14.33
CA ALA A 2 8.28 4.61 15.20
C ALA A 2 8.52 3.17 14.73
N SER A 3 8.70 2.96 13.42
CA SER A 3 9.09 1.68 12.80
C SER A 3 10.47 1.15 13.22
N ALA A 4 11.35 1.99 13.78
CA ALA A 4 12.65 1.56 14.30
C ALA A 4 12.55 0.98 15.73
N ARG A 5 11.41 1.17 16.42
CA ARG A 5 11.21 0.75 17.82
C ARG A 5 10.09 -0.28 17.99
N TYR A 6 9.12 -0.31 17.08
CA TYR A 6 8.01 -1.25 17.09
C TYR A 6 8.00 -2.11 15.82
N PRO A 7 7.75 -3.42 15.93
CA PRO A 7 7.56 -4.29 14.77
C PRO A 7 6.50 -3.75 13.81
N ILE A 8 6.75 -3.91 12.51
CA ILE A 8 5.88 -3.40 11.45
C ILE A 8 4.46 -3.99 11.54
N GLY A 9 4.34 -5.24 11.99
CA GLY A 9 3.06 -5.91 12.21
C GLY A 9 2.22 -5.26 13.32
N GLU A 10 2.85 -4.85 14.41
CA GLU A 10 2.20 -4.18 15.54
C GLU A 10 1.65 -2.79 15.11
N LEU A 11 2.49 -2.01 14.43
CA LEU A 11 2.08 -0.72 13.84
C LEU A 11 0.91 -0.87 12.87
N THR A 12 0.94 -1.90 12.03
CA THR A 12 -0.11 -2.16 11.03
C THR A 12 -1.42 -2.58 11.68
N PHE A 13 -1.35 -3.39 12.75
CA PHE A 13 -2.51 -3.79 13.54
C PHE A 13 -3.19 -2.58 14.18
N PHE A 14 -2.48 -1.79 14.99
CA PHE A 14 -3.08 -0.66 15.70
C PHE A 14 -3.64 0.38 14.72
N ARG A 15 -2.93 0.68 13.63
CA ARG A 15 -3.44 1.57 12.58
C ARG A 15 -4.78 1.08 12.02
N SER A 16 -4.87 -0.22 11.72
CA SER A 16 -6.07 -0.81 11.12
C SER A 16 -7.21 -0.93 12.13
N PHE A 17 -6.91 -1.31 13.37
CA PHE A 17 -7.88 -1.41 14.46
C PHE A 17 -8.53 -0.06 14.77
N PHE A 18 -7.73 1.00 14.91
CA PHE A 18 -8.26 2.33 15.20
C PHE A 18 -8.92 2.99 13.99
N ALA A 19 -8.54 2.64 12.75
CA ALA A 19 -9.19 3.16 11.54
C ALA A 19 -10.66 2.77 11.43
N VAL A 20 -11.08 1.69 12.11
CA VAL A 20 -12.43 1.17 12.11
C VAL A 20 -13.40 2.07 12.89
N ILE A 21 -12.96 2.65 14.01
CA ILE A 21 -13.77 3.48 14.91
C ILE A 21 -14.45 4.67 14.19
N PRO A 22 -13.73 5.57 13.51
CA PRO A 22 -14.37 6.72 12.85
C PRO A 22 -15.33 6.30 11.74
N VAL A 23 -15.07 5.17 11.06
CA VAL A 23 -15.96 4.64 10.03
C VAL A 23 -17.26 4.14 10.64
N PHE A 24 -17.20 3.43 11.77
CA PHE A 24 -18.39 3.00 12.50
C PHE A 24 -19.22 4.17 13.00
N VAL A 25 -18.59 5.22 13.56
CA VAL A 25 -19.30 6.42 14.00
C VAL A 25 -20.01 7.08 12.83
N TRP A 26 -19.34 7.23 11.69
CA TRP A 26 -19.92 7.84 10.49
C TRP A 26 -21.07 7.03 9.90
N VAL A 27 -20.90 5.71 9.73
CA VAL A 27 -21.94 4.82 9.19
C VAL A 27 -23.13 4.71 10.17
N GLY A 28 -22.85 4.69 11.48
CA GLY A 28 -23.85 4.72 12.53
C GLY A 28 -24.71 5.99 12.48
N TYR A 29 -24.07 7.14 12.26
CA TYR A 29 -24.78 8.41 12.07
C TYR A 29 -25.69 8.40 10.83
N ARG A 30 -25.34 7.66 9.77
CA ARG A 30 -26.19 7.50 8.57
C ARG A 30 -27.28 6.43 8.70
N GLY A 31 -27.25 5.61 9.76
CA GLY A 31 -28.18 4.47 9.91
C GLY A 31 -27.93 3.31 8.93
N GLU A 32 -26.76 3.26 8.29
CA GLU A 32 -26.44 2.29 7.22
C GLU A 32 -25.70 1.03 7.74
N LEU A 33 -25.52 0.89 9.06
CA LEU A 33 -24.67 -0.14 9.70
C LEU A 33 -24.86 -1.56 9.16
N PRO A 34 -26.09 -2.11 9.03
CA PRO A 34 -26.27 -3.47 8.56
C PRO A 34 -25.79 -3.67 7.12
N SER A 35 -25.98 -2.66 6.26
CA SER A 35 -25.66 -2.75 4.83
C SER A 35 -24.16 -2.86 4.55
N VAL A 36 -23.33 -2.32 5.44
CA VAL A 36 -21.87 -2.27 5.27
C VAL A 36 -21.19 -3.63 5.50
N PHE A 37 -21.88 -4.57 6.15
CA PHE A 37 -21.38 -5.94 6.36
C PHE A 37 -21.86 -6.95 5.32
N TYR A 38 -22.68 -6.54 4.36
CA TYR A 38 -23.12 -7.40 3.27
C TYR A 38 -22.31 -7.12 2.01
N THR A 39 -21.38 -8.02 1.66
CA THR A 39 -20.66 -8.00 0.39
C THR A 39 -20.78 -9.33 -0.33
N ARG A 40 -20.93 -9.29 -1.66
CA ARG A 40 -20.79 -10.46 -2.54
C ARG A 40 -19.38 -10.58 -3.12
N HIS A 41 -18.50 -9.62 -2.84
CA HIS A 41 -17.18 -9.47 -3.46
C HIS A 41 -16.04 -9.73 -2.46
N ILE A 42 -16.23 -10.68 -1.53
CA ILE A 42 -15.27 -10.97 -0.46
C ILE A 42 -13.86 -11.29 -0.97
N GLY A 43 -13.75 -11.98 -2.11
CA GLY A 43 -12.45 -12.27 -2.74
C GLY A 43 -11.72 -11.01 -3.20
N GLN A 44 -12.42 -10.01 -3.73
CA GLN A 44 -11.81 -8.73 -4.12
C GLN A 44 -11.36 -7.93 -2.90
N HIS A 45 -12.14 -7.94 -1.81
CA HIS A 45 -11.72 -7.37 -0.54
C HIS A 45 -10.48 -8.07 0.02
N LEU A 46 -10.41 -9.40 -0.04
CA LEU A 46 -9.26 -10.16 0.41
C LEU A 46 -7.99 -9.79 -0.37
N ILE A 47 -8.05 -9.82 -1.71
CA ILE A 47 -6.92 -9.44 -2.58
C ILE A 47 -6.49 -8.00 -2.30
N ARG A 48 -7.45 -7.09 -2.15
CA ARG A 48 -7.20 -5.68 -1.82
C ARG A 48 -6.50 -5.52 -0.48
N SER A 49 -6.92 -6.28 0.53
CA SER A 49 -6.36 -6.23 1.89
C SER A 49 -4.97 -6.81 1.95
N VAL A 50 -4.72 -7.94 1.27
CA VAL A 50 -3.38 -8.52 1.14
C VAL A 50 -2.46 -7.54 0.42
N ALA A 51 -2.85 -7.04 -0.76
CA ALA A 51 -2.05 -6.07 -1.50
C ALA A 51 -1.79 -4.80 -0.68
N GLY A 52 -2.79 -4.27 0.01
CA GLY A 52 -2.62 -3.08 0.87
C GLY A 52 -1.71 -3.32 2.07
N ALA A 53 -1.82 -4.48 2.73
CA ALA A 53 -0.95 -4.86 3.84
C ALA A 53 0.49 -5.07 3.39
N SER A 54 0.71 -5.75 2.25
CA SER A 54 2.03 -5.90 1.64
C SER A 54 2.63 -4.54 1.25
N ALA A 55 1.82 -3.63 0.70
CA ALA A 55 2.26 -2.27 0.38
C ALA A 55 2.72 -1.51 1.62
N MET A 56 1.98 -1.61 2.74
CA MET A 56 2.36 -1.00 4.01
C MET A 56 3.64 -1.60 4.58
N PHE A 57 3.76 -2.92 4.58
CA PHE A 57 4.96 -3.61 5.05
C PHE A 57 6.19 -3.14 4.26
N CYS A 58 6.13 -3.23 2.94
CA CYS A 58 7.18 -2.77 2.05
C CYS A 58 7.50 -1.28 2.23
N GLY A 59 6.48 -0.41 2.36
CA GLY A 59 6.67 1.02 2.58
C GLY A 59 7.38 1.35 3.90
N PHE A 60 7.00 0.69 5.00
CA PHE A 60 7.67 0.87 6.28
C PHE A 60 9.09 0.31 6.27
N SER A 61 9.33 -0.85 5.65
CA SER A 61 10.67 -1.41 5.47
C SER A 61 11.56 -0.51 4.61
N ALA A 62 11.03 0.07 3.54
CA ALA A 62 11.75 1.04 2.71
C ALA A 62 12.14 2.28 3.52
N LEU A 63 11.22 2.85 4.29
CA LEU A 63 11.49 4.02 5.14
C LEU A 63 12.51 3.73 6.27
N SER A 64 12.66 2.48 6.69
CA SER A 64 13.70 2.11 7.66
C SER A 64 15.09 1.90 7.05
N LEU A 65 15.18 1.72 5.73
CA LEU A 65 16.40 1.32 5.02
C LEU A 65 16.91 2.37 4.03
N LEU A 66 16.09 3.38 3.71
CA LEU A 66 16.39 4.42 2.74
C LEU A 66 16.16 5.81 3.34
N PRO A 67 16.84 6.85 2.82
CA PRO A 67 16.44 8.22 3.05
C PRO A 67 14.95 8.44 2.68
N ILE A 68 14.26 9.26 3.48
CA ILE A 68 12.83 9.55 3.26
C ILE A 68 12.58 10.11 1.85
N ALA A 69 13.50 10.93 1.34
CA ALA A 69 13.43 11.47 -0.02
C ALA A 69 13.38 10.37 -1.08
N ASP A 70 14.25 9.36 -0.98
CA ASP A 70 14.34 8.30 -1.98
C ASP A 70 13.18 7.31 -1.87
N ALA A 71 12.80 6.95 -0.65
CA ALA A 71 11.62 6.10 -0.40
C ALA A 71 10.34 6.74 -0.96
N THR A 72 10.16 8.05 -0.78
CA THR A 72 9.00 8.78 -1.29
C THR A 72 9.05 8.94 -2.81
N ALA A 73 10.21 9.27 -3.37
CA ALA A 73 10.39 9.44 -4.80
C ALA A 73 10.16 8.14 -5.59
N ILE A 74 10.70 7.00 -5.12
CA ILE A 74 10.40 5.67 -5.69
C ILE A 74 8.91 5.33 -5.50
N GLY A 75 8.33 5.71 -4.35
CA GLY A 75 6.90 5.54 -4.06
C GLY A 75 5.97 6.23 -5.07
N TYR A 76 6.40 7.32 -5.72
CA TYR A 76 5.65 7.95 -6.81
C TYR A 76 5.51 7.08 -8.06
N ALA A 77 6.18 5.93 -8.14
CA ALA A 77 5.86 4.90 -9.14
C ALA A 77 4.45 4.34 -8.99
N ALA A 78 3.88 4.32 -7.77
CA ALA A 78 2.56 3.73 -7.49
C ALA A 78 1.42 4.28 -8.39
N PRO A 79 1.21 5.60 -8.53
CA PRO A 79 0.19 6.12 -9.45
C PRO A 79 0.45 5.77 -10.92
N LEU A 80 1.71 5.71 -11.37
CA LEU A 80 2.07 5.33 -12.74
C LEU A 80 1.73 3.85 -13.00
N LEU A 81 2.14 2.99 -12.07
CA LEU A 81 1.82 1.56 -12.09
C LEU A 81 0.30 1.31 -11.96
N THR A 82 -0.43 2.19 -11.28
CA THR A 82 -1.90 2.11 -11.20
C THR A 82 -2.53 2.29 -12.57
N VAL A 83 -1.98 3.19 -13.42
CA VAL A 83 -2.44 3.32 -14.81
C VAL A 83 -2.18 2.03 -15.58
N VAL A 84 -0.98 1.46 -15.44
CA VAL A 84 -0.61 0.19 -16.09
C VAL A 84 -1.55 -0.94 -15.66
N PHE A 85 -1.73 -1.15 -14.36
CA PHE A 85 -2.65 -2.17 -13.83
C PHE A 85 -4.10 -1.92 -14.21
N ALA A 86 -4.55 -0.67 -14.33
CA ALA A 86 -5.91 -0.38 -14.76
C ALA A 86 -6.18 -0.84 -16.20
N VAL A 87 -5.19 -0.75 -17.10
CA VAL A 87 -5.32 -1.29 -18.47
C VAL A 87 -5.47 -2.82 -18.41
N PHE A 88 -4.60 -3.51 -17.67
CA PHE A 88 -4.58 -4.97 -17.65
C PHE A 88 -5.71 -5.61 -16.83
N LEU A 89 -6.07 -5.03 -15.68
CA LEU A 89 -7.03 -5.61 -14.74
C LEU A 89 -8.46 -5.09 -14.94
N LEU A 90 -8.63 -3.83 -15.37
CA LEU A 90 -9.96 -3.25 -15.62
C LEU A 90 -10.30 -3.09 -17.11
N GLY A 91 -9.37 -3.37 -18.02
CA GLY A 91 -9.58 -3.19 -19.46
C GLY A 91 -9.74 -1.73 -19.87
N GLU A 92 -9.20 -0.78 -19.10
CA GLU A 92 -9.35 0.65 -19.41
C GLU A 92 -8.54 1.04 -20.64
N LYS A 93 -9.17 1.80 -21.54
CA LYS A 93 -8.50 2.38 -22.71
C LYS A 93 -7.74 3.65 -22.29
N VAL A 94 -6.42 3.62 -22.42
CA VAL A 94 -5.54 4.73 -22.06
C VAL A 94 -4.93 5.32 -23.32
N HIS A 95 -5.08 6.64 -23.48
CA HIS A 95 -4.56 7.39 -24.62
C HIS A 95 -3.04 7.60 -24.53
N ILE A 96 -2.43 7.92 -25.67
CA ILE A 96 -0.97 8.07 -25.81
C ILE A 96 -0.35 9.11 -24.85
N TYR A 97 -1.06 10.20 -24.55
CA TYR A 97 -0.56 11.25 -23.63
C TYR A 97 -0.40 10.76 -22.19
N ARG A 98 -1.21 9.79 -21.75
CA ARG A 98 -1.06 9.17 -20.43
C ARG A 98 0.09 8.17 -20.45
N TRP A 99 0.24 7.43 -21.55
CA TRP A 99 1.37 6.50 -21.72
C TRP A 99 2.71 7.22 -21.73
N SER A 100 2.82 8.35 -22.42
CA SER A 100 4.05 9.15 -22.40
C SER A 100 4.38 9.63 -20.98
N ALA A 101 3.39 10.11 -20.22
CA ALA A 101 3.60 10.50 -18.82
C ALA A 101 4.03 9.32 -17.93
N VAL A 102 3.44 8.13 -18.14
CA VAL A 102 3.83 6.89 -17.45
C VAL A 102 5.29 6.54 -17.75
N PHE A 103 5.69 6.54 -19.02
CA PHE A 103 7.07 6.22 -19.40
C PHE A 103 8.08 7.22 -18.85
N VAL A 104 7.80 8.53 -18.95
CA VAL A 104 8.67 9.58 -18.42
C VAL A 104 8.80 9.46 -16.89
N GLY A 105 7.70 9.23 -16.18
CA GLY A 105 7.72 9.07 -14.73
C GLY A 105 8.47 7.81 -14.29
N LEU A 106 8.25 6.66 -14.96
CA LEU A 106 8.96 5.42 -14.66
C LEU A 106 10.45 5.54 -14.98
N PHE A 107 10.83 6.28 -16.02
CA PHE A 107 12.22 6.58 -16.30
C PHE A 107 12.88 7.35 -15.15
N GLY A 108 12.20 8.36 -14.59
CA GLY A 108 12.70 9.07 -13.40
C GLY A 108 12.94 8.13 -12.21
N VAL A 109 12.04 7.17 -11.98
CA VAL A 109 12.20 6.16 -10.92
C VAL A 109 13.41 5.25 -11.20
N LEU A 110 13.65 4.87 -12.47
CA LEU A 110 14.82 4.09 -12.85
C LEU A 110 16.13 4.84 -12.62
N VAL A 111 16.16 6.15 -12.86
CA VAL A 111 17.32 6.99 -12.55
C VAL A 111 17.62 6.96 -11.05
N ILE A 112 16.62 7.12 -10.20
CA ILE A 112 16.80 7.01 -8.73
C ILE A 112 17.29 5.61 -8.33
N LEU A 113 16.69 4.56 -8.90
CA LEU A 113 17.10 3.18 -8.62
C LEU A 113 18.52 2.86 -9.11
N SER A 114 19.01 3.57 -10.13
CA SER A 114 20.35 3.33 -10.67
C SER A 114 21.45 3.60 -9.64
N ASP A 115 21.23 4.55 -8.72
CA ASP A 115 22.16 4.86 -7.62
C ASP A 115 22.34 3.70 -6.63
N TYR A 116 21.34 2.79 -6.56
CA TYR A 116 21.33 1.63 -5.67
C TYR A 116 21.88 0.36 -6.32
N VAL A 117 21.74 0.22 -7.63
CA VAL A 117 22.06 -1.01 -8.37
C VAL A 117 23.44 -0.93 -9.04
N VAL A 118 23.86 0.25 -9.50
CA VAL A 118 25.10 0.40 -10.27
C VAL A 118 26.29 0.67 -9.34
N PRO A 119 27.29 -0.22 -9.28
CA PRO A 119 28.51 0.03 -8.52
C PRO A 119 29.25 1.26 -9.07
N GLY A 120 29.47 2.27 -8.22
CA GLY A 120 30.21 3.48 -8.61
C GLY A 120 29.36 4.69 -9.03
N ALA A 121 28.02 4.58 -8.99
CA ALA A 121 27.15 5.75 -9.11
C ALA A 121 27.39 6.73 -7.95
N SER A 122 27.47 8.03 -8.24
CA SER A 122 28.01 9.10 -7.38
C SER A 122 27.21 9.44 -6.10
N GLY A 123 26.20 8.66 -5.72
CA GLY A 123 25.37 8.90 -4.54
C GLY A 123 26.03 8.44 -3.23
N ALA A 124 26.35 9.40 -2.35
CA ALA A 124 27.05 9.23 -1.07
C ALA A 124 26.15 8.73 0.09
N GLY A 125 25.17 7.86 -0.17
CA GLY A 125 24.24 7.33 0.85
C GLY A 125 24.54 5.88 1.24
N GLU A 126 24.06 5.46 2.43
CA GLU A 126 24.00 4.05 2.81
C GLU A 126 23.15 3.27 1.79
N ARG A 127 23.84 2.57 0.87
CA ARG A 127 23.21 1.83 -0.22
C ARG A 127 22.54 0.57 0.31
N SER A 128 21.21 0.63 0.47
CA SER A 128 20.41 -0.55 0.79
C SER A 128 19.63 -1.02 -0.44
N ILE A 129 20.18 -2.01 -1.16
CA ILE A 129 19.49 -2.66 -2.29
C ILE A 129 18.16 -3.27 -1.82
N SER A 130 18.13 -3.82 -0.61
CA SER A 130 16.90 -4.35 -0.01
C SER A 130 15.89 -3.23 0.25
N GLY A 131 16.33 -2.06 0.72
CA GLY A 131 15.48 -0.87 0.86
C GLY A 131 14.84 -0.45 -0.46
N ALA A 132 15.62 -0.36 -1.53
CA ALA A 132 15.13 -0.05 -2.87
C ALA A 132 14.13 -1.10 -3.39
N ALA A 133 14.41 -2.39 -3.17
CA ALA A 133 13.50 -3.47 -3.52
C ALA A 133 12.17 -3.37 -2.75
N PHE A 134 12.21 -3.04 -1.46
CA PHE A 134 11.00 -2.78 -0.68
C PHE A 134 10.25 -1.54 -1.17
N ALA A 135 10.93 -0.45 -1.56
CA ALA A 135 10.26 0.74 -2.09
C ALA A 135 9.50 0.42 -3.40
N VAL A 136 10.14 -0.32 -4.32
CA VAL A 136 9.52 -0.78 -5.57
C VAL A 136 8.36 -1.75 -5.29
N GLY A 137 8.56 -2.72 -4.41
CA GLY A 137 7.51 -3.65 -3.97
C GLY A 137 6.31 -2.90 -3.38
N GLY A 138 6.56 -1.89 -2.55
CA GLY A 138 5.54 -1.02 -1.98
C GLY A 138 4.76 -0.26 -3.05
N ALA A 139 5.43 0.26 -4.07
CA ALA A 139 4.78 0.92 -5.20
C ALA A 139 3.91 -0.04 -6.03
N VAL A 140 4.40 -1.25 -6.31
CA VAL A 140 3.66 -2.29 -7.04
C VAL A 140 2.41 -2.72 -6.27
N PHE A 141 2.57 -3.11 -5.00
CA PHE A 141 1.44 -3.52 -4.17
C PHE A 141 0.47 -2.37 -3.91
N GLY A 142 0.98 -1.14 -3.74
CA GLY A 142 0.17 0.07 -3.60
C GLY A 142 -0.66 0.35 -4.85
N ALA A 143 -0.09 0.14 -6.03
CA ALA A 143 -0.79 0.28 -7.30
C ALA A 143 -1.85 -0.80 -7.52
N LEU A 144 -1.56 -2.05 -7.17
CA LEU A 144 -2.55 -3.14 -7.17
C LEU A 144 -3.71 -2.82 -6.22
N ALA A 145 -3.38 -2.41 -4.99
CA ALA A 145 -4.35 -1.97 -3.99
C ALA A 145 -5.25 -0.84 -4.53
N ALA A 146 -4.67 0.22 -5.10
CA ALA A 146 -5.42 1.32 -5.68
C ALA A 146 -6.34 0.87 -6.82
N THR A 147 -5.85 -0.01 -7.69
CA THR A 147 -6.60 -0.59 -8.81
C THR A 147 -7.80 -1.41 -8.32
N GLN A 148 -7.60 -2.22 -7.28
CA GLN A 148 -8.69 -2.99 -6.67
C GLN A 148 -9.75 -2.10 -5.98
N VAL A 149 -9.35 -0.97 -5.36
CA VAL A 149 -10.34 0.01 -4.88
C VAL A 149 -11.19 0.51 -6.04
N ARG A 150 -10.56 0.91 -7.17
CA ARG A 150 -11.28 1.41 -8.35
C ARG A 150 -12.28 0.40 -8.92
N SER A 151 -11.99 -0.89 -8.79
CA SER A 151 -12.95 -1.95 -9.13
C SER A 151 -14.07 -2.03 -8.10
N LEU A 152 -13.74 -2.12 -6.81
CA LEU A 152 -14.71 -2.31 -5.72
C LEU A 152 -15.71 -1.16 -5.59
N VAL A 153 -15.29 0.10 -5.81
CA VAL A 153 -16.21 1.27 -5.71
C VAL A 153 -17.34 1.25 -6.74
N ARG A 154 -17.29 0.35 -7.74
CA ARG A 154 -18.40 0.13 -8.69
C ARG A 154 -19.56 -0.66 -8.08
N TYR A 155 -19.31 -1.41 -7.01
CA TYR A 155 -20.26 -2.34 -6.40
C TYR A 155 -20.46 -2.11 -4.90
N GLU A 156 -19.46 -1.55 -4.23
CA GLU A 156 -19.38 -1.44 -2.78
C GLU A 156 -19.28 0.03 -2.34
N SER A 157 -19.87 0.33 -1.18
CA SER A 157 -19.70 1.65 -0.56
C SER A 157 -18.24 1.86 -0.12
N ALA A 158 -17.78 3.12 -0.09
CA ALA A 158 -16.46 3.43 0.44
C ALA A 158 -16.28 2.94 1.89
N ALA A 159 -17.35 2.99 2.70
CA ALA A 159 -17.33 2.48 4.08
C ALA A 159 -17.12 0.96 4.12
N THR A 160 -17.80 0.20 3.26
CA THR A 160 -17.65 -1.26 3.15
C THR A 160 -16.21 -1.60 2.81
N ILE A 161 -15.63 -0.92 1.81
CA ILE A 161 -14.24 -1.14 1.41
C ILE A 161 -13.27 -0.91 2.57
N VAL A 162 -13.45 0.17 3.33
CA VAL A 162 -12.56 0.48 4.46
C VAL A 162 -12.76 -0.49 5.62
N ILE A 163 -13.99 -0.89 5.95
CA ILE A 163 -14.25 -1.85 7.04
C ILE A 163 -13.62 -3.21 6.71
N TYR A 164 -13.87 -3.77 5.53
CA TYR A 164 -13.25 -5.04 5.13
C TYR A 164 -11.73 -4.94 5.00
N PHE A 165 -11.21 -3.80 4.51
CA PHE A 165 -9.78 -3.55 4.49
C PHE A 165 -9.19 -3.63 5.90
N SER A 166 -9.72 -2.83 6.81
CA SER A 166 -9.24 -2.76 8.18
C SER A 166 -9.40 -4.07 8.95
N LEU A 167 -10.52 -4.78 8.77
CA LEU A 167 -10.75 -6.09 9.40
C LEU A 167 -9.74 -7.13 8.93
N PHE A 168 -9.58 -7.31 7.61
CA PHE A 168 -8.63 -8.28 7.08
C PHE A 168 -7.19 -7.90 7.39
N THR A 169 -6.81 -6.62 7.28
CA THR A 169 -5.46 -6.17 7.61
C THR A 169 -5.18 -6.31 9.11
N ALA A 170 -6.14 -6.03 9.99
CA ALA A 170 -6.01 -6.31 11.42
C ALA A 170 -5.84 -7.81 11.69
N LEU A 171 -6.64 -8.67 11.05
CA LEU A 171 -6.54 -10.13 11.20
C LEU A 171 -5.17 -10.66 10.73
N PHE A 172 -4.70 -10.23 9.57
CA PHE A 172 -3.37 -10.61 9.06
C PHE A 172 -2.24 -10.10 9.95
N SER A 173 -2.36 -8.86 10.42
CA SER A 173 -1.35 -8.26 11.30
C SER A 173 -1.35 -8.96 12.67
N LEU A 174 -2.50 -9.35 13.21
CA LEU A 174 -2.60 -10.12 14.45
C LEU A 174 -1.86 -11.46 14.34
N GLY A 175 -1.85 -12.09 13.16
CA GLY A 175 -1.05 -13.28 12.88
C GLY A 175 0.47 -13.06 13.01
N THR A 176 0.94 -11.81 13.09
CA THR A 176 2.35 -11.47 13.28
C THR A 176 2.79 -11.36 14.75
N ILE A 177 1.87 -11.56 15.71
CA ILE A 177 2.18 -11.61 17.15
C ILE A 177 3.44 -12.45 17.49
N PRO A 178 3.62 -13.69 16.98
CA PRO A 178 4.77 -14.49 17.35
C PRO A 178 6.12 -13.93 16.87
N PHE A 179 6.11 -12.89 16.03
CA PHE A 179 7.32 -12.25 15.49
C PHE A 179 7.80 -11.04 16.33
N GLY A 180 7.51 -11.03 17.64
CA GLY A 180 8.20 -10.16 18.59
C GLY A 180 7.53 -8.82 18.88
N TRP A 181 6.19 -8.79 18.96
CA TRP A 181 5.45 -7.60 19.41
C TRP A 181 5.92 -7.13 20.79
N VAL A 182 6.01 -5.81 20.98
CA VAL A 182 6.45 -5.23 22.24
C VAL A 182 5.27 -5.24 23.21
N VAL A 183 5.26 -6.20 24.14
CA VAL A 183 4.24 -6.26 25.20
C VAL A 183 4.60 -5.22 26.27
N PRO A 184 3.72 -4.26 26.61
CA PRO A 184 4.00 -3.34 27.69
C PRO A 184 4.10 -4.10 29.02
N THR A 185 5.25 -3.99 29.67
CA THR A 185 5.52 -4.47 31.05
C THR A 185 5.10 -3.45 32.09
#